data_AF-A0AAD3ZA47-F1
#
_entry.id   AF-A0AAD3ZA47-F1
#
_cell.length_a   1.000
_cell.length_b   1.000
_cell.length_c   1.000
_cell.angle_alpha   90.00
_cell.angle_beta   90.00
_cell.angle_gamma   90.00
#
_symmetry.space_group_name_H-M   'P 1'
#
loop_
_entity.id
_entity.type
_entity.pdbx_description
1 polymer ?
#
loop_
_entity_poly.entity_id
_entity_poly.type
_entity_poly.pdbx_seq_one_letter_code
_entity_poly.pdbx_strand_id
1 'polypeptide(L)'
;MFVQELEFERKARGMTQAELAKKIGLSERAYRGYVCGERQMPPAFQVFIARMLKSPRLAALALSQFEDNPFAPAALSVDDHPAQQIVIALKELAEALEAIDRIDPVRPDTRAVEIAIDQLMDLIHLAPVAIGSWARTYGVDPWRIRQQNLGKLRARGYLRVEGAEAA
;
A
#
# COMPACT_ATOMS: atom_id res chain seq x y z
N MET A 1 -12.09 10.29 3.05
CA MET A 1 -11.04 9.39 3.60
C MET A 1 -9.63 9.87 3.28
N PHE A 2 -9.17 9.87 2.01
CA PHE A 2 -7.79 10.28 1.67
C PHE A 2 -7.40 11.67 2.19
N VAL A 3 -8.24 12.68 1.96
CA VAL A 3 -7.97 14.06 2.41
C VAL A 3 -7.87 14.18 3.94
N GLN A 4 -8.66 13.40 4.68
CA GLN A 4 -8.60 13.40 6.15
C GLN A 4 -7.27 12.83 6.64
N GLU A 5 -6.82 11.72 6.03
CA GLU A 5 -5.53 11.13 6.33
C GLU A 5 -4.37 12.04 5.90
N LEU A 6 -4.51 12.76 4.79
CA LEU A 6 -3.52 13.74 4.33
C LEU A 6 -3.37 14.87 5.36
N GLU A 7 -4.47 15.37 5.91
CA GLU A 7 -4.43 16.37 6.98
C GLU A 7 -3.85 15.82 8.29
N PHE A 8 -4.08 14.55 8.61
CA PHE A 8 -3.44 13.90 9.75
C PHE A 8 -1.92 13.80 9.57
N GLU A 9 -1.45 13.28 8.43
CA GLU A 9 -0.03 13.20 8.08
C GLU A 9 0.63 14.58 8.04
N ARG A 10 -0.07 15.60 7.53
CA ARG A 10 0.40 17.00 7.55
C ARG A 10 0.69 17.45 8.98
N LYS A 11 -0.28 17.28 9.88
CA LYS A 11 -0.18 17.69 11.28
C LYS A 11 0.89 16.91 12.02
N ALA A 12 0.97 15.59 11.80
CA ALA A 12 1.99 14.72 12.42
C ALA A 12 3.42 15.13 12.04
N ARG A 13 3.60 15.77 10.87
CA ARG A 13 4.89 16.29 10.39
C ARG A 13 5.13 17.76 10.75
N GLY A 14 4.23 18.37 11.52
CA GLY A 14 4.32 19.78 11.91
C GLY A 14 4.23 20.77 10.75
N MET A 15 3.68 20.37 9.60
CA MET A 15 3.58 21.25 8.43
C MET A 15 2.33 22.11 8.49
N THR A 16 2.41 23.36 8.06
CA THR A 16 1.27 24.21 7.74
C THR A 16 0.61 23.78 6.42
N GLN A 17 -0.61 24.28 6.13
CA GLN A 17 -1.27 24.02 4.85
C GLN A 17 -0.48 24.61 3.67
N ALA A 18 0.08 25.81 3.83
CA ALA A 18 0.90 26.46 2.81
C ALA A 18 2.18 25.68 2.50
N GLU A 19 2.86 25.16 3.53
CA GLU A 19 4.05 24.33 3.34
C GLU A 19 3.75 23.02 2.63
N LEU A 20 2.68 22.33 3.03
CA LEU A 20 2.29 21.10 2.35
C LEU A 20 1.87 21.38 0.90
N ALA A 21 1.04 22.41 0.67
CA ALA A 21 0.63 22.81 -0.67
C ALA A 21 1.84 23.07 -1.58
N LYS A 22 2.80 23.88 -1.11
CA LYS A 22 4.06 24.14 -1.82
C LYS A 22 4.83 22.86 -2.09
N LYS A 23 4.94 21.97 -1.09
CA LYS A 23 5.65 20.69 -1.23
C LYS A 23 5.04 19.84 -2.35
N ILE A 24 3.71 19.72 -2.40
CA ILE A 24 3.00 18.91 -3.40
C ILE A 24 2.71 19.64 -4.72
N GLY A 25 3.28 20.84 -4.91
CA GLY A 25 3.15 21.59 -6.16
C GLY A 25 1.77 22.23 -6.39
N LEU A 26 1.04 22.54 -5.32
CA LEU A 26 -0.25 23.24 -5.37
C LEU A 26 -0.15 24.68 -4.86
N SER A 27 -1.06 25.52 -5.32
CA SER A 27 -1.37 26.76 -4.61
C SER A 27 -2.15 26.46 -3.33
N GLU A 28 -2.02 27.33 -2.33
CA GLU A 28 -2.75 27.20 -1.07
C GLU A 28 -4.28 27.21 -1.30
N ARG A 29 -4.76 28.00 -2.26
CA ARG A 29 -6.17 28.01 -2.66
C ARG A 29 -6.61 26.65 -3.22
N ALA A 30 -5.82 26.04 -4.10
CA ALA A 30 -6.15 24.73 -4.66
C ALA A 30 -6.15 23.65 -3.56
N TYR A 31 -5.17 23.69 -2.66
CA TYR A 31 -5.10 22.80 -1.51
C TYR A 31 -6.34 22.93 -0.61
N ARG A 32 -6.72 24.16 -0.24
CA ARG A 32 -7.91 24.44 0.55
C ARG A 32 -9.18 23.91 -0.14
N GLY A 33 -9.31 24.09 -1.46
CA GLY A 33 -10.44 23.55 -2.21
C GLY A 33 -10.59 22.03 -2.08
N TYR A 34 -9.48 21.28 -2.03
CA TYR A 34 -9.53 19.85 -1.74
C TYR A 34 -9.89 19.54 -0.28
N VAL A 35 -9.29 20.27 0.68
CA VAL A 35 -9.54 20.06 2.12
C VAL A 35 -10.99 20.34 2.50
N CYS A 36 -11.58 21.40 1.94
CA CYS A 36 -12.96 21.79 2.19
C CYS A 36 -13.98 20.97 1.39
N GLY A 37 -13.55 20.05 0.51
CA GLY A 37 -14.44 19.25 -0.32
C GLY A 37 -15.08 20.02 -1.48
N GLU A 38 -14.60 21.23 -1.78
CA GLU A 38 -15.03 22.02 -2.95
C GLU A 38 -14.56 21.37 -4.27
N ARG A 39 -13.53 20.53 -4.20
CA ARG A 39 -12.97 19.79 -5.33
C ARG A 39 -12.62 18.37 -4.92
N GLN A 40 -12.80 17.42 -5.84
CA GLN A 40 -12.30 16.06 -5.66
C GLN A 40 -10.87 15.94 -6.15
N MET A 41 -10.00 15.34 -5.34
CA MET A 41 -8.61 15.11 -5.70
C MET A 41 -8.49 13.93 -6.67
N PRO A 42 -7.92 14.09 -7.88
CA PRO A 42 -7.82 12.98 -8.83
C PRO A 42 -6.98 11.81 -8.28
N PRO A 43 -7.39 10.54 -8.48
CA PRO A 43 -6.67 9.37 -7.92
C PRO A 43 -5.18 9.32 -8.27
N ALA A 44 -4.82 9.57 -9.53
CA ALA A 44 -3.41 9.61 -9.95
C ALA A 44 -2.58 10.66 -9.17
N PHE A 45 -3.22 11.79 -8.82
CA PHE A 45 -2.58 12.83 -8.04
C PHE A 45 -2.45 12.46 -6.55
N GLN A 46 -3.42 11.70 -6.01
CA GLN A 46 -3.31 11.12 -4.66
C GLN A 46 -2.12 10.16 -4.54
N VAL A 47 -1.90 9.29 -5.55
CA VAL A 47 -0.73 8.39 -5.62
C VAL A 47 0.57 9.20 -5.63
N PHE A 48 0.61 10.28 -6.42
CA PHE A 48 1.76 11.18 -6.47
C PHE A 48 2.07 11.81 -5.09
N ILE A 49 1.05 12.32 -4.40
CA ILE A 49 1.19 12.90 -3.05
C ILE A 49 1.70 11.85 -2.06
N ALA A 50 1.11 10.65 -2.06
CA ALA A 50 1.51 9.57 -1.18
C ALA A 50 3.00 9.21 -1.35
N ARG A 51 3.47 9.12 -2.61
CA ARG A 51 4.88 8.88 -2.94
C ARG A 51 5.77 10.01 -2.45
N MET A 52 5.38 11.26 -2.67
CA MET A 52 6.17 12.43 -2.28
C MET A 52 6.31 12.56 -0.76
N LEU A 53 5.23 12.28 -0.03
CA LEU A 53 5.24 12.26 1.43
C LEU A 53 5.85 10.98 1.99
N LYS A 54 6.15 9.99 1.13
CA LYS A 54 6.59 8.66 1.55
C LYS A 54 5.65 8.04 2.59
N SER A 55 4.35 8.29 2.51
CA SER A 55 3.36 7.78 3.47
C SER A 55 2.75 6.46 2.94
N PRO A 56 3.01 5.31 3.58
CA PRO A 56 2.42 4.04 3.18
C PRO A 56 0.89 4.04 3.28
N ARG A 57 0.36 4.69 4.32
CA ARG A 57 -1.08 4.77 4.56
C ARG A 57 -1.79 5.58 3.47
N LEU A 58 -1.24 6.73 3.09
CA LEU A 58 -1.74 7.47 1.93
C LEU A 58 -1.62 6.66 0.64
N ALA A 59 -0.54 5.88 0.46
CA ALA A 59 -0.37 5.06 -0.73
C ALA A 59 -1.45 3.97 -0.81
N ALA A 60 -1.74 3.29 0.30
CA ALA A 60 -2.81 2.30 0.37
C ALA A 60 -4.18 2.92 0.05
N LEU A 61 -4.52 4.06 0.67
CA LEU A 61 -5.79 4.77 0.41
C LEU A 61 -5.92 5.32 -1.03
N ALA A 62 -4.81 5.70 -1.65
CA ALA A 62 -4.82 6.13 -3.04
C ALA A 62 -5.03 4.94 -3.98
N LEU A 63 -4.40 3.80 -3.68
CA LEU A 63 -4.53 2.59 -4.47
C LEU A 63 -5.88 1.90 -4.31
N SER A 64 -6.53 2.02 -3.14
CA SER A 64 -7.85 1.44 -2.89
C SER A 64 -8.98 2.05 -3.72
N GLN A 65 -8.70 3.13 -4.47
CA GLN A 65 -9.68 3.80 -5.34
C GLN A 65 -9.70 3.24 -6.76
N PHE A 66 -8.77 2.36 -7.12
CA PHE A 66 -8.76 1.70 -8.42
C PHE A 66 -9.65 0.45 -8.37
N GLU A 67 -10.97 0.64 -8.39
CA GLU A 67 -11.97 -0.44 -8.27
C GLU A 67 -11.80 -1.53 -9.33
N ASP A 68 -11.33 -1.18 -10.53
CA ASP A 68 -11.09 -2.13 -11.64
C ASP A 68 -9.81 -2.98 -11.48
N ASN A 69 -8.99 -2.70 -10.46
CA ASN A 69 -7.78 -3.46 -10.20
C ASN A 69 -8.05 -4.50 -9.10
N PRO A 70 -8.10 -5.81 -9.41
CA PRO A 70 -8.37 -6.84 -8.41
C PRO A 70 -7.30 -6.91 -7.32
N PHE A 71 -6.10 -6.35 -7.54
CA PHE A 71 -5.01 -6.32 -6.58
C PHE A 71 -4.88 -4.97 -5.85
N ALA A 72 -5.82 -4.05 -6.06
CA ALA A 72 -5.86 -2.83 -5.26
C ALA A 72 -6.07 -3.20 -3.78
N PRO A 73 -5.23 -2.73 -2.85
CA PRO A 73 -5.44 -2.99 -1.44
C PRO A 73 -6.74 -2.33 -0.98
N ALA A 74 -7.53 -3.04 -0.16
CA ALA A 74 -8.71 -2.47 0.46
C ALA A 74 -8.33 -1.52 1.61
N ALA A 75 -9.18 -0.52 1.88
CA ALA A 75 -9.07 0.27 3.09
C ALA A 75 -9.62 -0.55 4.27
N LEU A 76 -8.74 -1.21 5.03
CA LEU A 76 -9.14 -2.04 6.16
C LEU A 76 -9.41 -1.18 7.40
N SER A 77 -10.53 -1.48 8.08
CA SER A 77 -10.86 -0.93 9.40
C SER A 77 -10.38 -1.89 10.49
N VAL A 78 -9.07 -2.12 10.56
CA VAL A 78 -8.44 -2.95 11.59
C VAL A 78 -7.78 -2.06 12.65
N ASP A 79 -7.68 -2.53 13.89
CA ASP A 79 -6.95 -1.84 14.95
C ASP A 79 -5.49 -1.62 14.52
N ASP A 80 -5.04 -0.37 14.53
CA ASP A 80 -3.70 0.03 14.06
C ASP A 80 -2.57 -0.45 14.99
N HIS A 81 -2.87 -1.15 16.10
CA HIS A 81 -1.86 -1.65 17.02
C HIS A 81 -0.92 -2.68 16.35
N PRO A 82 0.40 -2.42 16.30
CA PRO A 82 1.36 -3.20 15.51
C PRO A 82 1.43 -4.67 15.93
N ALA A 83 1.28 -4.97 17.23
CA ALA A 83 1.27 -6.35 17.72
C ALA A 83 0.05 -7.15 17.22
N GLN A 84 -1.13 -6.52 17.13
CA GLN A 84 -2.32 -7.19 16.60
C GLN A 84 -2.17 -7.42 15.09
N GLN A 85 -1.62 -6.44 14.37
CA GLN A 85 -1.31 -6.58 12.94
C GLN A 85 -0.34 -7.73 12.66
N ILE A 86 0.63 -7.98 13.53
CA ILE A 86 1.52 -9.16 13.43
C ILE A 86 0.71 -10.45 13.60
N VAL A 87 -0.11 -10.54 14.63
CA VAL A 87 -0.91 -11.76 14.91
C VAL A 87 -1.86 -12.07 13.75
N ILE A 88 -2.59 -11.07 13.25
CA ILE A 88 -3.49 -11.24 12.11
C ILE A 88 -2.68 -11.64 10.87
N ALA A 89 -1.58 -10.94 10.56
CA ALA A 89 -0.76 -11.28 9.38
C ALA A 89 -0.17 -12.69 9.43
N LEU A 90 0.21 -13.18 10.61
CA LEU A 90 0.67 -14.55 10.79
C LEU A 90 -0.45 -15.57 10.56
N LYS A 91 -1.66 -15.26 11.03
CA LYS A 91 -2.83 -16.11 10.83
C LYS A 91 -3.17 -16.22 9.34
N GLU A 92 -3.37 -15.08 8.66
CA GLU A 92 -3.70 -15.06 7.23
C GLU A 92 -2.60 -15.71 6.38
N LEU A 93 -1.33 -15.56 6.78
CA LEU A 93 -0.22 -16.23 6.11
C LEU A 93 -0.27 -17.75 6.27
N ALA A 94 -0.63 -18.25 7.45
CA ALA A 94 -0.77 -19.67 7.68
C ALA A 94 -1.92 -20.26 6.86
N GLU A 95 -3.07 -19.58 6.80
CA GLU A 95 -4.23 -20.03 6.00
C GLU A 95 -3.91 -20.02 4.49
N ALA A 96 -3.22 -18.99 3.99
CA ALA A 96 -2.76 -18.95 2.61
C ALA A 96 -1.77 -20.08 2.27
N LEU A 97 -0.81 -20.37 3.16
CA LEU A 97 0.13 -21.48 2.97
C LEU A 97 -0.59 -22.83 2.93
N GLU A 98 -1.55 -23.06 3.83
CA GLU A 98 -2.35 -24.28 3.85
C GLU A 98 -3.18 -24.43 2.57
N ALA A 99 -3.79 -23.34 2.08
CA ALA A 99 -4.54 -23.36 0.83
C ALA A 99 -3.65 -23.67 -0.38
N ILE A 100 -2.45 -23.10 -0.44
CA ILE A 100 -1.48 -23.37 -1.51
C ILE A 100 -1.00 -24.83 -1.47
N ASP A 101 -0.74 -25.38 -0.28
CA ASP A 101 -0.26 -26.77 -0.13
C ASP A 101 -1.27 -27.82 -0.63
N ARG A 102 -2.55 -27.44 -0.70
CA ARG A 102 -3.61 -28.29 -1.27
C ARG A 102 -3.65 -28.30 -2.80
N ILE A 103 -2.89 -27.43 -3.48
CA ILE A 103 -2.81 -27.41 -4.93
C ILE A 103 -1.89 -28.54 -5.40
N ASP A 104 -2.43 -29.52 -6.13
CA ASP A 104 -1.61 -30.50 -6.86
C ASP A 104 -0.85 -29.76 -7.98
N PRO A 105 0.50 -29.70 -7.92
CA PRO A 105 1.28 -28.96 -8.91
C PRO A 105 1.29 -29.63 -10.30
N VAL A 106 0.90 -30.91 -10.39
CA VAL A 106 0.82 -31.67 -11.66
C VAL A 106 -0.56 -31.56 -12.27
N ARG A 107 -1.61 -31.54 -11.44
CA ARG A 107 -3.02 -31.47 -11.86
C ARG A 107 -3.82 -30.53 -10.96
N PRO A 108 -3.64 -29.21 -11.12
CA PRO A 108 -4.30 -28.25 -10.25
C PRO A 108 -5.81 -28.31 -10.44
N ASP A 109 -6.54 -28.45 -9.32
CA ASP A 109 -7.99 -28.29 -9.27
C ASP A 109 -8.34 -26.80 -9.22
N THR A 110 -9.22 -26.35 -10.13
CA THR A 110 -9.64 -24.94 -10.21
C THR A 110 -10.18 -24.46 -8.88
N ARG A 111 -10.95 -25.29 -8.16
CA ARG A 111 -11.53 -24.87 -6.88
C ARG A 111 -10.47 -24.69 -5.80
N ALA A 112 -9.48 -25.59 -5.73
CA ALA A 112 -8.34 -25.42 -4.83
C ALA A 112 -7.53 -24.15 -5.15
N VAL A 113 -7.33 -23.84 -6.44
CA VAL A 113 -6.66 -22.61 -6.88
C VAL A 113 -7.45 -21.36 -6.50
N GLU A 114 -8.78 -21.35 -6.68
CA GLU A 114 -9.65 -20.23 -6.26
C GLU A 114 -9.53 -19.96 -4.75
N ILE A 115 -9.54 -21.01 -3.93
CA ILE A 115 -9.39 -20.87 -2.47
C ILE A 115 -8.01 -20.30 -2.13
N ALA A 116 -6.95 -20.78 -2.77
CA ALA A 116 -5.61 -20.22 -2.54
C ALA A 116 -5.51 -18.74 -2.99
N ILE A 117 -6.15 -18.37 -4.10
CA ILE A 117 -6.21 -16.98 -4.55
C ILE A 117 -6.95 -16.11 -3.53
N ASP A 118 -8.09 -16.56 -3.03
CA ASP A 118 -8.89 -15.86 -2.00
C ASP A 118 -8.04 -15.57 -0.75
N GLN A 119 -7.33 -16.57 -0.23
CA GLN A 119 -6.44 -16.40 0.92
C GLN A 119 -5.23 -15.50 0.64
N LEU A 120 -4.69 -15.54 -0.59
CA LEU A 120 -3.64 -14.60 -1.01
C LEU A 120 -4.17 -13.16 -1.13
N MET A 121 -5.45 -12.98 -1.48
CA MET A 121 -6.08 -11.66 -1.56
C MET A 121 -6.20 -11.03 -0.16
N ASP A 122 -6.55 -11.80 0.86
CA ASP A 122 -6.57 -11.34 2.25
C ASP A 122 -5.20 -10.78 2.67
N LEU A 123 -4.13 -11.49 2.33
CA LEU A 123 -2.75 -11.01 2.56
C LEU A 123 -2.42 -9.73 1.78
N ILE A 124 -2.86 -9.60 0.52
CA ILE A 124 -2.64 -8.40 -0.31
C ILE A 124 -3.31 -7.18 0.32
N HIS A 125 -4.48 -7.34 0.91
CA HIS A 125 -5.19 -6.27 1.58
C HIS A 125 -4.59 -5.92 2.95
N LEU A 126 -4.14 -6.92 3.71
CA LEU A 126 -3.60 -6.74 5.06
C LEU A 126 -2.16 -6.23 5.09
N ALA A 127 -1.28 -6.76 4.22
CA ALA A 127 0.15 -6.49 4.29
C ALA A 127 0.51 -5.00 4.20
N PRO A 128 -0.09 -4.16 3.34
CA PRO A 128 0.19 -2.73 3.31
C PRO A 128 -0.15 -2.01 4.61
N VAL A 129 -1.24 -2.42 5.29
CA VAL A 129 -1.67 -1.87 6.58
C VAL A 129 -0.66 -2.24 7.66
N ALA A 130 -0.29 -3.51 7.75
CA ALA A 130 0.71 -4.00 8.69
C ALA A 130 2.07 -3.31 8.50
N ILE A 131 2.58 -3.23 7.26
CA ILE A 131 3.83 -2.53 6.93
C ILE A 131 3.75 -1.06 7.33
N GLY A 132 2.62 -0.39 7.05
CA GLY A 132 2.41 1.01 7.41
C GLY A 132 2.42 1.25 8.92
N SER A 133 1.74 0.39 9.69
CA SER A 133 1.72 0.44 11.15
C SER A 133 3.14 0.23 11.71
N TRP A 134 3.82 -0.84 11.31
CA TRP A 134 5.16 -1.16 11.81
C TRP A 134 6.19 -0.10 11.44
N ALA A 135 6.14 0.42 10.20
CA ALA A 135 7.02 1.50 9.76
C ALA A 135 6.89 2.73 10.67
N ARG A 136 5.66 3.11 11.01
CA ARG A 136 5.37 4.23 11.90
C ARG A 136 5.85 3.96 13.32
N THR A 137 5.47 2.82 13.90
CA THR A 137 5.81 2.47 15.30
C THR A 137 7.32 2.36 15.51
N TYR A 138 8.02 1.71 14.60
CA TYR A 138 9.44 1.38 14.77
C TYR A 138 10.40 2.31 14.01
N GLY A 139 9.89 3.39 13.39
CA GLY A 139 10.70 4.36 12.67
C GLY A 139 11.41 3.78 11.44
N VAL A 140 10.83 2.76 10.80
CA VAL A 140 11.41 2.11 9.61
C VAL A 140 10.94 2.83 8.35
N ASP A 141 11.87 3.13 7.43
CA ASP A 141 11.52 3.65 6.09
C ASP A 141 11.12 2.48 5.14
N PRO A 142 9.82 2.32 4.83
CA PRO A 142 9.35 1.21 4.00
C PRO A 142 9.79 1.34 2.54
N TRP A 143 10.11 2.55 2.05
CA TRP A 143 10.63 2.72 0.69
C TRP A 143 12.05 2.20 0.57
N ARG A 144 12.87 2.44 1.59
CA ARG A 144 14.22 1.86 1.65
C ARG A 144 14.14 0.33 1.67
N ILE A 145 13.27 -0.25 2.49
CA ILE A 145 13.06 -1.70 2.55
C ILE A 145 12.58 -2.25 1.20
N ARG A 146 11.64 -1.58 0.53
CA ARG A 146 11.17 -1.95 -0.81
C ARG A 146 12.33 -1.98 -1.82
N GLN A 147 13.18 -0.96 -1.86
CA GLN A 147 14.31 -0.93 -2.79
C GLN A 147 15.30 -2.08 -2.55
N GLN A 148 15.59 -2.37 -1.28
CA GLN A 148 16.42 -3.52 -0.90
C GLN A 148 15.77 -4.84 -1.32
N ASN A 149 14.46 -5.00 -1.12
CA ASN A 149 13.71 -6.18 -1.55
C ASN A 149 13.75 -6.36 -3.08
N LEU A 150 13.51 -5.29 -3.85
CA LEU A 150 13.61 -5.34 -5.31
C LEU A 150 15.02 -5.72 -5.79
N GLY A 151 16.06 -5.21 -5.12
CA GLY A 151 17.44 -5.63 -5.38
C GLY A 151 17.65 -7.13 -5.18
N LYS A 152 17.12 -7.68 -4.06
CA LYS A 152 17.17 -9.12 -3.78
C LYS A 152 16.42 -9.95 -4.83
N LEU A 153 15.23 -9.53 -5.23
CA LEU A 153 14.43 -10.26 -6.22
C LEU A 153 15.08 -10.24 -7.61
N ARG A 154 15.68 -9.12 -8.02
CA ARG A 154 16.48 -9.04 -9.26
C ARG A 154 17.69 -9.98 -9.20
N ALA A 155 18.43 -9.98 -8.09
CA ALA A 155 19.60 -10.85 -7.93
C ALA A 155 19.24 -12.36 -7.99
N ARG A 156 18.00 -12.71 -7.67
CA ARG A 156 17.46 -14.09 -7.78
C ARG A 156 16.86 -14.41 -9.14
N GLY A 157 16.81 -13.46 -10.07
CA GLY A 157 16.19 -13.63 -11.39
C GLY A 157 14.65 -13.63 -11.39
N TYR A 158 14.01 -13.26 -10.27
CA TYR A 158 12.54 -13.24 -10.16
C TYR A 158 11.91 -11.99 -10.79
N LEU A 159 12.69 -10.93 -11.01
CA LEU A 159 12.25 -9.73 -11.71
C LEU A 159 13.03 -9.59 -13.01
N ARG A 160 12.33 -9.61 -14.14
CA ARG A 160 12.86 -9.17 -15.43
C ARG A 160 12.69 -7.66 -15.52
N VAL A 161 13.77 -6.95 -15.86
CA VAL A 161 13.68 -5.53 -16.24
C VAL A 161 13.38 -5.51 -17.72
N GLU A 162 12.10 -5.36 -18.10
CA GLU A 162 11.77 -5.09 -19.50
C GLU A 162 12.49 -3.80 -19.93
N GLY A 163 13.36 -3.89 -20.95
CA GLY A 163 14.09 -2.76 -21.53
C GLY A 163 15.60 -2.68 -21.28
N ALA A 164 16.24 -3.67 -20.65
CA ALA A 164 17.71 -3.67 -20.45
C ALA A 164 18.54 -4.27 -21.60
N GLU A 165 17.92 -4.72 -22.70
CA GLU A 165 18.59 -5.27 -23.90
C GLU A 165 18.59 -4.30 -25.10
N ALA A 166 18.57 -2.99 -24.85
CA ALA A 166 18.76 -1.98 -25.89
C ALA A 166 19.66 -0.85 -25.38
N ALA A 167 20.95 -1.14 -25.23
CA ALA A 167 22.01 -0.14 -25.14
C ALA A 167 23.27 -0.68 -25.81
#